data_AF-A0AAU4DXR9-F1
#
_entry.id   AF-A0AAU4DXR9-F1
#
_cell.length_a   1.000
_cell.length_b   1.000
_cell.length_c   1.000
_cell.angle_alpha   90.00
_cell.angle_beta   90.00
_cell.angle_gamma   90.00
#
_symmetry.space_group_name_H-M   'P 1'
#
loop_
_entity.id
_entity.type
_entity.pdbx_description
1 polymer ?
#
loop_
_entity_poly.entity_id
_entity_poly.type
_entity_poly.pdbx_seq_one_letter_code
_entity_poly.pdbx_strand_id
1 'polypeptide(L)'
;MVTDEGDGPWRAEMVELVRGGDVADATDALLSLTYHEPDRSWLQRFLLECLGSGVNRQVRALAVTCAGHVARLDHEIGPALVARLRELEKDLVLGGIAEDALADVVSFADGA
;
A
#
# COMPACT_ATOMS: atom_id res chain seq x y z
N MET A 1 -29.84 -10.78 -3.69
CA MET A 1 -29.52 -9.37 -4.05
C MET A 1 -28.94 -8.75 -2.79
N VAL A 2 -27.62 -8.82 -2.64
CA VAL A 2 -26.91 -8.18 -1.53
C VAL A 2 -26.70 -6.73 -1.95
N THR A 3 -27.13 -5.79 -1.13
CA THR A 3 -27.03 -4.36 -1.39
C THR A 3 -25.59 -3.89 -1.16
N ASP A 4 -25.02 -3.41 -2.26
CA ASP A 4 -23.72 -2.76 -2.45
C ASP A 4 -23.66 -1.36 -1.80
N GLU A 5 -23.95 -1.25 -0.50
CA GLU A 5 -23.96 0.04 0.23
C GLU A 5 -22.79 0.23 1.22
N GLY A 6 -21.79 -0.66 1.20
CA GLY A 6 -20.76 -0.72 2.25
C GLY A 6 -19.46 0.07 2.03
N ASP A 7 -19.06 0.34 0.79
CA ASP A 7 -17.63 0.57 0.52
C ASP A 7 -17.20 2.05 0.64
N GLY A 8 -18.11 2.99 0.43
CA GLY A 8 -17.86 4.43 0.57
C GLY A 8 -17.51 4.88 2.00
N PRO A 9 -18.37 4.61 3.01
CA PRO A 9 -18.15 5.11 4.38
C PRO A 9 -16.96 4.43 5.07
N TRP A 10 -16.77 3.11 4.86
CA TRP A 10 -15.65 2.38 5.44
C TRP A 10 -14.30 2.84 4.85
N ARG A 11 -14.19 2.96 3.52
CA ARG A 11 -12.96 3.46 2.88
C ARG A 11 -12.61 4.86 3.41
N ALA A 12 -13.60 5.75 3.52
CA ALA A 12 -13.39 7.09 4.03
C ALA A 12 -12.87 7.07 5.48
N GLU A 13 -13.45 6.26 6.36
CA GLU A 13 -12.97 6.09 7.74
C GLU A 13 -11.52 5.60 7.79
N MET A 14 -11.18 4.57 7.02
CA MET A 14 -9.81 4.06 6.98
C MET A 14 -8.82 5.11 6.46
N VAL A 15 -9.20 5.89 5.45
CA VAL A 15 -8.36 6.99 4.93
C VAL A 15 -8.11 8.05 5.99
N GLU A 16 -9.12 8.41 6.78
CA GLU A 16 -8.96 9.36 7.89
C GLU A 16 -8.01 8.81 8.96
N LEU A 17 -8.11 7.53 9.30
CA LEU A 17 -7.17 6.88 10.24
C LEU A 17 -5.74 6.87 9.70
N VAL A 18 -5.54 6.55 8.42
CA VAL A 18 -4.20 6.58 7.81
C VAL A 18 -3.59 7.99 7.80
N ARG A 19 -4.41 9.02 7.58
CA ARG A 19 -3.94 10.40 7.43
C ARG A 19 -3.79 11.15 8.75
N GLY A 20 -4.63 10.87 9.73
CA GLY A 20 -4.76 11.65 10.95
C GLY A 20 -4.75 10.84 12.25
N GLY A 21 -4.84 9.51 12.17
CA GLY A 21 -4.71 8.62 13.33
C GLY A 21 -3.30 8.63 13.91
N ASP A 22 -3.15 8.02 15.08
CA ASP A 22 -1.82 7.72 15.58
C ASP A 22 -1.15 6.64 14.70
N VAL A 23 0.12 6.33 14.97
CA VAL A 23 0.85 5.38 14.12
C VAL A 23 0.20 4.00 14.11
N ALA A 24 -0.35 3.54 15.24
CA ALA A 24 -0.95 2.22 15.33
C ALA A 24 -2.25 2.16 14.51
N ASP A 25 -3.13 3.13 14.72
CA ASP A 25 -4.39 3.26 13.98
C ASP A 25 -4.13 3.40 12.48
N ALA A 26 -3.15 4.23 12.09
CA ALA A 26 -2.79 4.42 10.69
C ALA A 26 -2.26 3.13 10.05
N THR A 27 -1.44 2.36 10.78
CA THR A 27 -0.93 1.09 10.25
C THR A 27 -2.02 0.02 10.12
N ASP A 28 -2.90 -0.10 11.12
CA ASP A 28 -4.00 -1.07 11.09
C ASP A 28 -5.00 -0.75 9.99
N ALA A 29 -5.31 0.54 9.79
CA ALA A 29 -6.17 0.99 8.70
C ALA A 29 -5.54 0.75 7.32
N LEU A 30 -4.23 1.02 7.15
CA LEU A 30 -3.54 0.79 5.88
C LEU A 30 -3.50 -0.69 5.50
N LEU A 31 -3.27 -1.55 6.49
CA LEU A 31 -3.32 -3.00 6.29
C LEU A 31 -4.74 -3.47 5.97
N SER A 32 -5.74 -2.93 6.67
CA SER A 32 -7.15 -3.22 6.43
C SER A 32 -7.59 -2.85 5.01
N LEU A 33 -7.20 -1.67 4.52
CA LEU A 33 -7.40 -1.27 3.13
C LEU A 33 -6.72 -2.24 2.17
N THR A 34 -5.48 -2.65 2.45
CA THR A 34 -4.73 -3.55 1.57
C THR A 34 -5.46 -4.87 1.33
N TYR A 35 -6.09 -5.43 2.37
CA TYR A 35 -6.79 -6.71 2.29
C TYR A 35 -8.23 -6.63 1.78
N HIS A 36 -8.94 -5.54 2.04
CA HIS A 36 -10.40 -5.52 1.87
C HIS A 36 -10.89 -4.50 0.83
N GLU A 37 -10.05 -3.56 0.39
CA GLU A 37 -10.44 -2.57 -0.61
C GLU A 37 -10.66 -3.21 -1.99
N PRO A 38 -11.89 -3.17 -2.55
CA PRO A 38 -12.19 -3.77 -3.85
C PRO A 38 -11.62 -3.00 -5.04
N ASP A 39 -11.49 -1.66 -4.96
CA ASP A 39 -10.88 -0.85 -6.01
C ASP A 39 -9.35 -0.90 -5.88
N ARG A 40 -8.78 -1.97 -6.46
CA ARG A 40 -7.33 -2.23 -6.44
C ARG A 40 -6.52 -1.12 -7.09
N SER A 41 -7.08 -0.48 -8.12
CA SER A 41 -6.44 0.66 -8.78
C SER A 41 -6.40 1.89 -7.88
N TRP A 42 -7.46 2.16 -7.12
CA TRP A 42 -7.46 3.21 -6.09
C TRP A 42 -6.48 2.89 -4.97
N LEU A 43 -6.45 1.65 -4.46
CA LEU A 43 -5.54 1.25 -3.41
C LEU A 43 -4.08 1.51 -3.79
N GLN A 44 -3.67 1.14 -5.00
CA GLN A 44 -2.29 1.36 -5.46
C GLN A 44 -1.92 2.85 -5.56
N ARG A 45 -2.86 3.71 -5.99
CA ARG A 45 -2.65 5.17 -5.94
C ARG A 45 -2.54 5.68 -4.51
N PHE A 46 -3.34 5.16 -3.59
CA PHE A 46 -3.28 5.53 -2.19
C PHE A 46 -1.98 5.06 -1.50
N LEU A 47 -1.47 3.88 -1.84
CA LEU A 47 -0.15 3.42 -1.40
C LEU A 47 0.96 4.36 -1.89
N LEU A 48 0.90 4.83 -3.14
CA LEU A 48 1.83 5.84 -3.66
C LEU A 48 1.79 7.14 -2.84
N GLU A 49 0.59 7.63 -2.48
CA GLU A 49 0.44 8.79 -1.58
C GLU A 49 1.11 8.53 -0.22
N CYS A 50 0.90 7.34 0.36
CA CYS A 50 1.47 6.95 1.64
C CYS A 50 3.01 6.85 1.62
N LEU A 51 3.64 6.73 0.45
CA LEU A 51 5.11 6.73 0.28
C LEU A 51 5.72 8.14 0.18
N GLY A 52 4.90 9.19 0.28
CA GLY A 52 5.34 10.58 0.31
C GLY A 52 6.23 10.92 1.50
N SER A 53 7.15 11.87 1.33
CA SER A 53 8.14 12.25 2.36
C SER A 53 7.54 12.89 3.62
N GLY A 54 6.32 13.44 3.53
CA GLY A 54 5.59 14.03 4.67
C GLY A 54 4.84 13.01 5.52
N VAL A 55 4.80 11.73 5.12
CA VAL A 55 4.10 10.67 5.86
C VAL A 55 5.02 10.08 6.94
N ASN A 56 4.44 9.70 8.07
CA ASN A 56 5.16 9.05 9.16
C ASN A 56 5.99 7.85 8.65
N ARG A 57 7.24 7.72 9.11
CA ARG A 57 8.19 6.69 8.66
C ARG A 57 7.64 5.27 8.81
N GLN A 58 6.91 4.97 9.87
CA GLN A 58 6.35 3.62 10.10
C GLN A 58 5.20 3.33 9.14
N VAL A 59 4.34 4.32 8.87
CA VAL A 59 3.29 4.21 7.86
C VAL A 59 3.89 4.04 6.46
N ARG A 60 4.96 4.78 6.13
CA ARG A 60 5.71 4.60 4.87
C ARG A 60 6.29 3.19 4.76
N ALA A 61 6.92 2.69 5.82
CA ALA A 61 7.48 1.34 5.84
C ALA A 61 6.39 0.28 5.60
N LEU A 62 5.24 0.41 6.26
CA LEU A 62 4.12 -0.49 6.01
C LEU A 62 3.57 -0.35 4.60
N ALA A 63 3.48 0.86 4.04
CA ALA A 63 3.02 1.06 2.66
C ALA A 63 3.91 0.32 1.65
N VAL A 64 5.24 0.26 1.89
CA VAL A 64 6.16 -0.56 1.08
C VAL A 64 5.81 -2.04 1.20
N THR A 65 5.63 -2.55 2.43
CA THR A 65 5.21 -3.94 2.67
C THR A 65 3.87 -4.26 1.99
N CYS A 66 2.88 -3.37 2.09
CA CYS A 66 1.58 -3.49 1.47
C CYS A 66 1.67 -3.52 -0.06
N ALA A 67 2.63 -2.82 -0.68
CA ALA A 67 2.85 -2.92 -2.12
C ALA A 67 3.29 -4.33 -2.54
N GLY A 68 4.14 -5.00 -1.74
CA GLY A 68 4.45 -6.42 -1.94
C GLY A 68 3.23 -7.33 -1.75
N HIS A 69 2.34 -6.99 -0.80
CA HIS A 69 1.09 -7.72 -0.61
C HIS A 69 0.14 -7.56 -1.80
N VAL A 70 0.04 -6.37 -2.39
CA VAL A 70 -0.72 -6.15 -3.63
C VAL A 70 -0.20 -7.08 -4.73
N ALA A 71 1.11 -7.12 -4.97
CA ALA A 71 1.66 -8.03 -5.98
C ALA A 71 1.32 -9.50 -5.69
N ARG A 72 1.40 -9.93 -4.43
CA ARG A 72 1.09 -11.31 -4.02
C ARG A 72 -0.40 -11.66 -4.12
N LEU A 73 -1.28 -10.75 -3.74
CA LEU A 73 -2.72 -10.97 -3.65
C LEU A 73 -3.43 -10.78 -5.00
N ASP A 74 -3.01 -9.76 -5.75
CA ASP A 74 -3.68 -9.35 -6.98
C ASP A 74 -3.03 -9.95 -8.23
N HIS A 75 -1.82 -10.52 -8.09
CA HIS A 75 -0.98 -10.99 -9.20
C HIS A 75 -0.67 -9.90 -10.25
N GLU A 76 -0.82 -8.63 -9.86
CA GLU A 76 -0.58 -7.47 -10.69
C GLU A 76 -0.06 -6.33 -9.79
N ILE A 77 0.78 -5.47 -10.36
CA ILE A 77 1.17 -4.21 -9.73
C ILE A 77 1.42 -3.15 -10.81
N GLY A 78 0.97 -1.94 -10.54
CA GLY A 78 1.09 -0.81 -11.45
C GLY A 78 2.53 -0.30 -11.56
N PRO A 79 2.98 0.11 -12.75
CA PRO A 79 4.37 0.49 -13.00
C PRO A 79 4.83 1.70 -12.19
N ALA A 80 3.92 2.61 -11.82
CA ALA A 80 4.24 3.74 -10.96
C ALA A 80 4.66 3.31 -9.55
N LEU A 81 4.00 2.29 -8.99
CA LEU A 81 4.33 1.76 -7.67
C LEU A 81 5.65 0.98 -7.72
N VAL A 82 5.88 0.18 -8.77
CA VAL A 82 7.18 -0.49 -9.01
C VAL A 82 8.32 0.51 -9.13
N ALA A 83 8.15 1.58 -9.93
CA ALA A 83 9.16 2.62 -10.07
C ALA A 83 9.46 3.28 -8.72
N ARG A 84 8.42 3.56 -7.91
CA ARG A 84 8.60 4.14 -6.59
C ARG A 84 9.34 3.20 -5.63
N LEU A 85 9.08 1.89 -5.68
CA LEU A 85 9.82 0.90 -4.89
C LEU A 85 11.31 0.87 -5.28
N ARG A 86 11.62 0.89 -6.58
CA ARG A 86 13.02 0.94 -7.07
C ARG A 86 13.76 2.20 -6.62
N GLU A 87 13.08 3.34 -6.56
CA GLU A 87 13.66 4.56 -6.00
C GLU A 87 14.00 4.42 -4.51
N LEU A 88 13.17 3.66 -3.77
CA LEU A 88 13.34 3.43 -2.33
C LEU A 88 14.41 2.40 -1.99
N GLU A 89 14.88 1.56 -2.92
CA GLU A 89 16.00 0.62 -2.69
C GLU A 89 17.24 1.33 -2.14
N LYS A 90 17.45 2.60 -2.52
CA LYS A 90 18.60 3.41 -2.08
C LYS A 90 18.36 4.17 -0.77
N ASP A 91 17.14 4.11 -0.22
CA ASP A 91 16.79 4.75 1.04
C ASP A 91 17.45 3.97 2.20
N LEU A 92 18.22 4.65 3.05
CA LEU A 92 18.95 4.02 4.18
C LEU A 92 18.04 3.29 5.18
N VAL A 93 16.75 3.57 5.11
CA VAL A 93 15.76 3.26 6.12
C VAL A 93 14.69 2.32 5.55
N LEU A 94 14.27 2.53 4.30
CA LEU A 94 13.25 1.72 3.62
C LEU A 94 13.83 0.72 2.61
N GLY A 95 15.12 0.82 2.27
CA GLY A 95 15.76 0.05 1.19
C GLY A 95 15.53 -1.45 1.29
N GLY A 96 15.84 -2.07 2.44
CA GLY A 96 15.60 -3.51 2.62
C GLY A 96 14.13 -3.91 2.51
N ILE A 97 13.20 -3.07 2.98
CA ILE A 97 11.76 -3.34 2.85
C ILE A 97 11.31 -3.22 1.39
N ALA A 98 11.91 -2.29 0.64
CA ALA A 98 11.65 -2.11 -0.78
C ALA A 98 12.19 -3.27 -1.61
N GLU A 99 13.37 -3.79 -1.26
CA GLU A 99 13.94 -5.01 -1.85
C GLU A 99 13.01 -6.21 -1.64
N ASP A 100 12.50 -6.41 -0.42
CA ASP A 100 11.54 -7.48 -0.11
C ASP A 100 10.24 -7.33 -0.93
N ALA A 101 9.69 -6.12 -1.01
CA ALA A 101 8.49 -5.85 -1.80
C ALA A 101 8.72 -6.07 -3.31
N LEU A 102 9.88 -5.70 -3.84
CA LEU A 102 10.23 -5.96 -5.24
C LEU A 102 10.45 -7.45 -5.51
N ALA A 103 10.98 -8.20 -4.55
CA ALA A 103 11.06 -9.66 -4.64
C ALA A 103 9.66 -10.29 -4.73
N ASP A 104 8.68 -9.75 -4.00
CA ASP A 104 7.27 -10.15 -4.13
C ASP A 104 6.71 -9.82 -5.53
N VAL A 105 7.00 -8.63 -6.07
CA VAL A 105 6.62 -8.27 -7.45
C VAL A 105 7.14 -9.30 -8.45
N VAL A 106 8.45 -9.60 -8.39
CA VAL A 106 9.09 -10.58 -9.30
C VAL A 106 8.50 -11.98 -9.13
N SER A 107 8.11 -12.36 -7.92
CA SER A 107 7.63 -13.71 -7.63
C SER A 107 6.17 -13.93 -8.01
N PHE A 108 5.32 -12.90 -7.95
CA PHE A 108 3.87 -13.06 -8.00
C PHE A 108 3.15 -12.25 -9.06
N ALA A 109 3.74 -11.17 -9.58
CA ALA A 109 3.10 -10.27 -10.54
C ALA A 109 3.79 -10.32 -11.91
N ASP A 110 2.98 -10.48 -12.95
CA ASP A 110 3.46 -10.41 -14.34
C ASP A 110 3.65 -8.93 -14.75
N GLY A 111 4.90 -8.48 -14.91
CA GLY A 111 5.19 -7.14 -15.48
C GLY A 111 6.15 -6.23 -14.71
N ALA A 112 7.15 -6.78 -14.01
CA ALA A 112 8.27 -6.00 -13.45
C ALA A 112 9.08 -5.25 -14.53
#